data_AF-A0A5R8P718-F1
#
_entry.id   AF-A0A5R8P718-F1
#
_cell.length_a   1.000
_cell.length_b   1.000
_cell.length_c   1.000
_cell.angle_alpha   90.00
_cell.angle_beta   90.00
_cell.angle_gamma   90.00
#
_symmetry.space_group_name_H-M   'P 1'
#
loop_
_entity.id
_entity.type
_entity.pdbx_description
1 polymer ?
#
loop_
_entity_poly.entity_id
_entity_poly.type
_entity_poly.pdbx_seq_one_letter_code
_entity_poly.pdbx_strand_id
1 'polypeptide(L)'
;MGMDKSGTQSIAVNTWVKLTGFTVRAGYPGTSIVDHELVMDAGAVGNVSFRGQFNSAFQTQQFRAVLNGTTVLATVNTATVGTVNGVTVGPGDTLELQAFTNTTFAQVVQPGAAVTYLVFDQTTQAHNVEAQPQTTTWNRTAETQVNRAANADEVDVDWSVSADTHLRADHDIEAATPPWQWNTASDMLATPRIGPAQPNTPPQLAIGVRTWDGRPVGELACNASTATTWRRDRNEVTPCSIDTYSVDAGELIPWVHWVDVWEDDEVVWSGPIQEVGTELATGATRIDAKDVAVFQWYTRTPTTQRWSGLDPAPIARDLWRDMLRLHKIDAEPELLPTVAPERFNFKTTADTRMLNQVMDELVRIGLTWTVVAGRPILGNQPDTPIAHLDACDFLVGLRRVRSGKRAANDVRVQGSNWAQTERTEMAGLHLQALVSLDNLYGVENITAAARQYLREVGTIRDVLEVPAGASLHPDAPVTTADLVPGRVFAVHAGELAGLMRLKTVEVSWSGTARDVQVTFDAVTPPIELLP
;
A
#
# COMPACT_ATOMS: atom_id res chain seq x y z
N MET A 1 15.77 -16.63 -11.02
CA MET A 1 15.86 -16.12 -12.41
C MET A 1 14.45 -16.05 -12.98
N GLY A 2 14.14 -15.11 -13.86
CA GLY A 2 12.77 -14.99 -14.37
C GLY A 2 12.62 -14.17 -15.64
N MET A 3 11.62 -14.53 -16.43
CA MET A 3 11.32 -13.85 -17.69
C MET A 3 9.82 -13.63 -17.90
N ASP A 4 9.49 -12.46 -18.44
CA ASP A 4 8.12 -12.01 -18.72
C ASP A 4 7.90 -11.87 -20.22
N LYS A 5 6.71 -12.25 -20.69
CA LYS A 5 6.38 -12.10 -22.11
C LYS A 5 6.14 -10.63 -22.45
N SER A 6 6.89 -10.09 -23.42
CA SER A 6 6.86 -8.67 -23.79
C SER A 6 6.01 -8.33 -25.02
N GLY A 7 5.57 -9.35 -25.78
CA GLY A 7 4.70 -9.18 -26.95
C GLY A 7 3.66 -10.28 -27.10
N THR A 8 2.62 -10.02 -27.91
CA THR A 8 1.62 -11.03 -28.25
C THR A 8 2.20 -12.10 -29.19
N GLN A 9 1.64 -13.32 -29.17
CA GLN A 9 2.05 -14.38 -30.09
C GLN A 9 0.86 -15.25 -30.50
N SER A 10 0.63 -15.33 -31.80
CA SER A 10 -0.29 -16.32 -32.38
C SER A 10 0.38 -17.69 -32.40
N ILE A 11 -0.35 -18.74 -32.01
CA ILE A 11 0.16 -20.11 -32.05
C ILE A 11 -0.64 -20.98 -33.02
N ALA A 12 0.00 -22.04 -33.54
CA ALA A 12 -0.65 -23.05 -34.34
C ALA A 12 -1.57 -23.95 -33.48
N VAL A 13 -2.66 -24.42 -34.07
CA VAL A 13 -3.66 -25.27 -33.42
C VAL A 13 -3.19 -26.73 -33.40
N ASN A 14 -3.55 -27.48 -32.36
CA ASN A 14 -3.27 -28.91 -32.18
C ASN A 14 -1.78 -29.27 -32.16
N THR A 15 -0.91 -28.31 -31.84
CA THR A 15 0.52 -28.53 -31.64
C THR A 15 1.03 -27.67 -30.49
N TRP A 16 2.07 -28.15 -29.80
CA TRP A 16 2.75 -27.36 -28.78
C TRP A 16 3.71 -26.39 -29.48
N VAL A 17 3.59 -25.11 -29.15
CA VAL A 17 4.39 -24.03 -29.74
C VAL A 17 5.23 -23.37 -28.66
N LYS A 18 6.55 -23.30 -28.87
CA LYS A 18 7.48 -22.52 -28.03
C LYS A 18 7.10 -21.05 -28.06
N LEU A 19 6.98 -20.45 -26.87
CA LEU A 19 6.71 -19.03 -26.77
C LEU A 19 7.98 -18.21 -26.98
N THR A 20 7.85 -17.09 -27.68
CA THR A 20 8.94 -16.18 -28.01
C THR A 20 8.66 -14.77 -27.48
N GLY A 21 9.65 -13.89 -27.56
CA GLY A 21 9.51 -12.50 -27.11
C GLY A 21 9.38 -12.37 -25.60
N PHE A 22 10.41 -12.81 -24.89
CA PHE A 22 10.56 -12.64 -23.45
C PHE A 22 11.58 -11.55 -23.14
N THR A 23 11.35 -10.85 -22.03
CA THR A 23 12.28 -9.89 -21.42
C THR A 23 12.59 -10.32 -20.00
N VAL A 24 13.74 -9.91 -19.47
CA VAL A 24 14.12 -10.18 -18.08
C VAL A 24 13.06 -9.62 -17.14
N ARG A 25 12.59 -10.44 -16.21
CA ARG A 25 11.61 -10.04 -15.19
C ARG A 25 12.26 -9.09 -14.19
N ALA A 26 11.55 -8.02 -13.84
CA ALA A 26 11.99 -7.08 -12.81
C ALA A 26 12.28 -7.83 -11.49
N GLY A 27 13.39 -7.48 -10.83
CA GLY A 27 13.86 -8.18 -9.62
C GLY A 27 14.82 -9.35 -9.87
N TYR A 28 15.06 -9.75 -11.13
CA TYR A 28 16.01 -10.83 -11.47
C TYR A 28 17.12 -10.36 -12.44
N PRO A 29 17.97 -9.39 -12.04
CA PRO A 29 18.95 -8.76 -12.95
C PRO A 29 20.02 -9.73 -13.49
N GLY A 30 20.27 -10.86 -12.83
CA GLY A 30 21.18 -11.91 -13.30
C GLY A 30 20.59 -12.89 -14.31
N THR A 31 19.36 -12.66 -14.78
CA THR A 31 18.70 -13.58 -15.71
C THR A 31 19.30 -13.52 -17.11
N SER A 32 19.73 -14.67 -17.63
CA SER A 32 20.12 -14.84 -19.03
C SER A 32 18.96 -15.43 -19.85
N ILE A 33 18.63 -14.78 -20.97
CA ILE A 33 17.63 -15.28 -21.93
C ILE A 33 18.32 -15.48 -23.28
N VAL A 34 18.37 -16.72 -23.77
CA VAL A 34 18.96 -17.08 -25.07
C VAL A 34 17.94 -17.88 -25.85
N ASP A 35 17.70 -17.53 -27.11
CA ASP A 35 16.67 -18.15 -27.96
C ASP A 35 15.28 -18.26 -27.29
N HIS A 36 14.90 -17.23 -26.53
CA HIS A 36 13.65 -17.19 -25.76
C HIS A 36 13.53 -18.25 -24.65
N GLU A 37 14.63 -18.84 -24.24
CA GLU A 37 14.73 -19.76 -23.10
C GLU A 37 15.44 -19.07 -21.94
N LEU A 38 15.02 -19.41 -20.73
CA LEU A 38 15.67 -19.01 -19.50
C LEU A 38 16.88 -19.92 -19.28
N VAL A 39 18.10 -19.37 -19.36
CA VAL A 39 19.34 -20.15 -19.23
C VAL A 39 19.85 -20.08 -17.80
N MET A 40 20.11 -21.25 -17.21
CA MET A 40 20.67 -21.38 -15.87
C MET A 40 22.16 -21.06 -15.89
N ASP A 41 22.60 -20.17 -15.01
CA ASP A 41 24.00 -19.75 -14.87
C ASP A 41 24.82 -20.67 -13.94
N ALA A 42 24.15 -21.37 -13.03
CA ALA A 42 24.75 -22.27 -12.05
C ALA A 42 23.89 -23.52 -11.82
N GLY A 43 24.49 -24.55 -11.20
CA GLY A 43 23.76 -25.74 -10.77
C GLY A 43 22.98 -25.47 -9.48
N ALA A 44 21.69 -25.80 -9.47
CA ALA A 44 20.77 -25.44 -8.40
C ALA A 44 19.62 -26.44 -8.27
N VAL A 45 18.96 -26.43 -7.11
CA VAL A 45 17.63 -27.03 -6.94
C VAL A 45 16.66 -25.91 -6.59
N GLY A 46 15.57 -25.79 -7.33
CA GLY A 46 14.64 -24.68 -7.20
C GLY A 46 13.22 -25.01 -7.60
N ASN A 47 12.34 -24.03 -7.48
CA ASN A 47 10.94 -24.14 -7.85
C ASN A 47 10.72 -23.44 -9.19
N VAL A 48 10.05 -24.10 -10.11
CA VAL A 48 9.61 -23.50 -11.38
C VAL A 48 8.18 -23.02 -11.22
N SER A 49 7.94 -21.74 -11.42
CA SER A 49 6.61 -21.11 -11.45
C SER A 49 6.34 -20.51 -12.82
N PHE A 50 5.19 -20.81 -13.41
CA PHE A 50 4.83 -20.29 -14.72
C PHE A 50 3.34 -20.06 -14.85
N ARG A 51 2.99 -19.12 -15.73
CA ARG A 51 1.61 -18.83 -16.10
C ARG A 51 1.59 -18.44 -17.57
N GLY A 52 0.48 -18.73 -18.24
CA GLY A 52 0.18 -18.14 -19.54
C GLY A 52 -1.30 -17.91 -19.72
N GLN A 53 -1.66 -16.96 -20.56
CA GLN A 53 -3.05 -16.65 -20.85
C GLN A 53 -3.24 -16.32 -22.33
N PHE A 54 -4.33 -16.82 -22.91
CA PHE A 54 -4.81 -16.45 -24.23
C PHE A 54 -5.78 -15.26 -24.17
N ASN A 55 -5.98 -14.57 -25.29
CA ASN A 55 -6.98 -13.50 -25.43
C ASN A 55 -8.43 -13.97 -25.17
N SER A 56 -8.70 -15.27 -25.23
CA SER A 56 -10.01 -15.84 -24.92
C SER A 56 -9.84 -17.26 -24.38
N ALA A 57 -10.69 -17.70 -23.45
CA ALA A 57 -10.65 -19.04 -22.87
C ALA A 57 -11.75 -19.92 -23.47
N PHE A 58 -11.46 -20.58 -24.60
CA PHE A 58 -12.36 -21.53 -25.25
C PHE A 58 -11.67 -22.87 -25.50
N GLN A 59 -12.39 -23.97 -25.26
CA GLN A 59 -11.89 -25.34 -25.42
C GLN A 59 -10.58 -25.59 -24.62
N THR A 60 -9.77 -26.55 -25.04
CA THR A 60 -8.53 -26.89 -24.35
C THR A 60 -7.44 -25.90 -24.74
N GLN A 61 -7.02 -25.09 -23.78
CA GLN A 61 -5.92 -24.16 -23.88
C GLN A 61 -5.00 -24.37 -22.69
N GLN A 62 -3.75 -24.68 -22.97
CA GLN A 62 -2.80 -25.12 -21.95
C GLN A 62 -1.43 -24.52 -22.17
N PHE A 63 -0.69 -24.44 -21.07
CA PHE A 63 0.70 -24.01 -21.02
C PHE A 63 1.51 -25.07 -20.30
N ARG A 64 2.77 -25.26 -20.70
CA ARG A 64 3.68 -26.19 -20.03
C ARG A 64 5.09 -25.62 -19.97
N ALA A 65 5.77 -25.85 -18.86
CA ALA A 65 7.20 -25.59 -18.72
C ALA A 65 8.00 -26.83 -19.14
N VAL A 66 9.05 -26.62 -19.94
CA VAL A 66 9.92 -27.67 -20.47
C VAL A 66 11.37 -27.36 -20.11
N LEU A 67 12.07 -28.35 -19.58
CA LEU A 67 13.50 -28.32 -19.28
C LEU A 67 14.27 -28.97 -20.43
N ASN A 68 15.31 -28.29 -20.91
CA ASN A 68 16.23 -28.74 -21.96
C ASN A 68 15.50 -29.23 -23.22
N GLY A 69 14.43 -28.52 -23.60
CA GLY A 69 13.60 -28.77 -24.81
C GLY A 69 12.84 -30.09 -24.86
N THR A 70 12.98 -30.97 -23.87
CA THR A 70 12.47 -32.36 -23.93
C THR A 70 11.70 -32.80 -22.68
N THR A 71 12.11 -32.34 -21.50
CA THR A 71 11.52 -32.79 -20.23
C THR A 71 10.38 -31.87 -19.83
N VAL A 72 9.14 -32.32 -19.95
CA VAL A 72 7.97 -31.55 -19.49
C VAL A 72 7.90 -31.61 -17.96
N LEU A 73 8.00 -30.45 -17.31
CA LEU A 73 7.96 -30.34 -15.86
C LEU A 73 6.52 -30.36 -15.32
N ALA A 74 5.63 -29.56 -15.93
CA ALA A 74 4.20 -29.55 -15.62
C ALA A 74 3.40 -28.93 -16.76
N THR A 75 2.10 -29.20 -16.78
CA THR A 75 1.12 -28.62 -17.72
C THR A 75 -0.06 -28.05 -16.93
N VAL A 76 -0.50 -26.83 -17.26
CA VAL A 76 -1.65 -26.17 -16.64
C VAL A 76 -2.57 -25.59 -17.70
N ASN A 77 -3.83 -25.33 -17.31
CA ASN A 77 -4.79 -24.64 -18.18
C ASN A 77 -4.47 -23.14 -18.27
N THR A 78 -5.03 -22.48 -19.29
CA THR A 78 -4.93 -21.01 -19.46
C THR A 78 -5.30 -20.25 -18.18
N ALA A 79 -4.62 -19.13 -17.94
CA ALA A 79 -4.76 -18.26 -16.77
C ALA A 79 -4.51 -18.93 -15.40
N THR A 80 -4.03 -20.18 -15.36
CA THR A 80 -3.68 -20.92 -14.14
C THR A 80 -2.18 -20.87 -13.89
N VAL A 81 -1.76 -20.72 -12.63
CA VAL A 81 -0.35 -20.78 -12.25
C VAL A 81 0.07 -22.24 -12.08
N GLY A 82 1.12 -22.65 -12.77
CA GLY A 82 1.79 -23.94 -12.57
C GLY A 82 3.02 -23.78 -11.69
N THR A 83 3.16 -24.67 -10.70
CA THR A 83 4.31 -24.69 -9.79
C THR A 83 4.88 -26.10 -9.71
N VAL A 84 6.19 -26.23 -9.89
CA VAL A 84 6.93 -27.49 -9.75
C VAL A 84 8.05 -27.28 -8.76
N ASN A 85 7.99 -27.99 -7.63
CA ASN A 85 8.97 -27.84 -6.56
C ASN A 85 10.14 -28.81 -6.74
N GLY A 86 11.34 -28.38 -6.33
CA GLY A 86 12.52 -29.25 -6.28
C GLY A 86 13.08 -29.65 -7.65
N VAL A 87 12.95 -28.79 -8.66
CA VAL A 87 13.56 -28.97 -9.98
C VAL A 87 15.07 -28.76 -9.87
N THR A 88 15.84 -29.81 -10.17
CA THR A 88 17.29 -29.75 -10.25
C THR A 88 17.72 -29.29 -11.64
N VAL A 89 18.61 -28.30 -11.69
CA VAL A 89 19.20 -27.76 -12.92
C VAL A 89 20.72 -27.68 -12.80
N GLY A 90 21.42 -27.80 -13.93
CA GLY A 90 22.85 -27.55 -14.08
C GLY A 90 23.16 -26.23 -14.80
N PRO A 91 24.41 -25.75 -14.75
CA PRO A 91 24.83 -24.60 -15.56
C PRO A 91 24.64 -24.89 -17.05
N GLY A 92 23.97 -23.98 -17.76
CA GLY A 92 23.65 -24.12 -19.19
C GLY A 92 22.34 -24.85 -19.48
N ASP A 93 21.66 -25.41 -18.47
CA ASP A 93 20.30 -25.92 -18.67
C ASP A 93 19.34 -24.79 -19.04
N THR A 94 18.31 -25.12 -19.81
CA THR A 94 17.35 -24.15 -20.30
C THR A 94 15.91 -24.49 -19.92
N LEU A 95 15.16 -23.47 -19.53
CA LEU A 95 13.72 -23.56 -19.27
C LEU A 95 12.97 -22.75 -20.31
N GLU A 96 11.99 -23.39 -20.96
CA GLU A 96 11.11 -22.75 -21.93
C GLU A 96 9.63 -22.93 -21.58
N LEU A 97 8.82 -21.98 -22.05
CA LEU A 97 7.38 -22.02 -21.91
C LEU A 97 6.75 -22.34 -23.27
N GLN A 98 5.91 -23.36 -23.31
CA GLN A 98 5.17 -23.74 -24.52
C GLN A 98 3.67 -23.58 -24.29
N ALA A 99 2.94 -23.30 -25.36
CA ALA A 99 1.48 -23.18 -25.35
C ALA A 99 0.83 -24.14 -26.34
N PHE A 100 -0.37 -24.60 -26.01
CA PHE A 100 -1.19 -25.47 -26.83
C PHE A 100 -2.61 -24.96 -26.87
N THR A 101 -3.25 -25.10 -28.03
CA THR A 101 -4.67 -24.85 -28.18
C THR A 101 -5.28 -25.80 -29.19
N ASN A 102 -6.49 -26.29 -28.94
CA ASN A 102 -7.26 -27.09 -29.90
C ASN A 102 -8.42 -26.32 -30.55
N THR A 103 -8.51 -24.99 -30.35
CA THR A 103 -9.57 -24.19 -30.96
C THR A 103 -9.31 -23.86 -32.42
N THR A 104 -10.40 -23.86 -33.19
CA THR A 104 -10.42 -23.55 -34.63
C THR A 104 -10.19 -22.07 -34.95
N PHE A 105 -10.12 -21.19 -33.94
CA PHE A 105 -9.87 -19.76 -34.11
C PHE A 105 -8.41 -19.42 -33.80
N ALA A 106 -7.88 -18.38 -34.45
CA ALA A 106 -6.56 -17.86 -34.11
C ALA A 106 -6.52 -17.40 -32.66
N GLN A 107 -5.72 -18.06 -31.83
CA GLN A 107 -5.53 -17.71 -30.42
C GLN A 107 -4.20 -16.99 -30.24
N VAL A 108 -4.25 -15.90 -29.47
CA VAL A 108 -3.12 -15.02 -29.24
C VAL A 108 -2.76 -15.06 -27.76
N VAL A 109 -1.56 -15.55 -27.45
CA VAL A 109 -1.00 -15.49 -26.10
C VAL A 109 -0.73 -14.04 -25.73
N GLN A 110 -1.21 -13.62 -24.56
CA GLN A 110 -1.14 -12.25 -24.07
C GLN A 110 0.21 -11.96 -23.39
N PRO A 111 0.79 -10.76 -23.58
CA PRO A 111 1.98 -10.31 -22.86
C PRO A 111 1.65 -9.86 -21.44
N GLY A 112 2.70 -9.63 -20.64
CA GLY A 112 2.62 -8.98 -19.34
C GLY A 112 3.05 -9.88 -18.17
N ALA A 113 3.77 -9.30 -17.22
CA ALA A 113 4.37 -9.99 -16.08
C ALA A 113 3.35 -10.66 -15.13
N ALA A 114 2.10 -10.18 -15.12
CA ALA A 114 1.00 -10.77 -14.34
C ALA A 114 0.28 -11.92 -15.09
N VAL A 115 0.52 -12.03 -16.40
CA VAL A 115 -0.33 -12.77 -17.34
C VAL A 115 0.41 -13.95 -17.96
N THR A 116 1.62 -13.72 -18.50
CA THR A 116 2.47 -14.77 -19.09
C THR A 116 3.93 -14.60 -18.66
N TYR A 117 4.43 -15.55 -17.87
CA TYR A 117 5.78 -15.52 -17.30
C TYR A 117 6.32 -16.94 -17.02
N LEU A 118 7.64 -17.03 -16.85
CA LEU A 118 8.36 -18.21 -16.36
C LEU A 118 9.44 -17.78 -15.36
N VAL A 119 9.45 -18.38 -14.18
CA VAL A 119 10.35 -18.07 -13.08
C VAL A 119 10.95 -19.36 -12.53
N PHE A 120 12.24 -19.33 -12.21
CA PHE A 120 12.95 -20.33 -11.45
C PHE A 120 13.49 -19.71 -10.17
N ASP A 121 12.98 -20.13 -9.03
CA ASP A 121 13.38 -19.66 -7.70
C ASP A 121 14.22 -20.73 -7.01
N GLN A 122 15.52 -20.49 -6.88
CA GLN A 122 16.44 -21.42 -6.25
C GLN A 122 16.16 -21.57 -4.76
N THR A 123 16.16 -22.82 -4.28
CA THR A 123 15.89 -23.17 -2.88
C THR A 123 17.14 -23.58 -2.09
N THR A 124 18.27 -23.83 -2.78
CA THR A 124 19.45 -24.46 -2.16
C THR A 124 20.69 -23.58 -1.99
N GLN A 125 20.68 -22.30 -2.34
CA GLN A 125 21.81 -21.41 -2.00
C GLN A 125 21.43 -19.92 -1.98
N ALA A 126 21.94 -19.20 -0.98
CA ALA A 126 22.00 -17.74 -1.01
C ALA A 126 23.06 -17.31 -2.03
N HIS A 127 22.65 -16.67 -3.11
CA HIS A 127 23.60 -15.95 -3.95
C HIS A 127 24.05 -14.71 -3.17
N ASN A 128 25.30 -14.71 -2.70
CA ASN A 128 25.96 -13.45 -2.41
C ASN A 128 26.04 -12.69 -3.75
N VAL A 129 25.36 -11.55 -3.83
CA VAL A 129 25.57 -10.60 -4.91
C VAL A 129 26.97 -10.03 -4.73
N GLU A 130 27.98 -10.73 -5.24
CA GLU A 130 29.30 -10.14 -5.41
C GLU A 130 29.17 -9.14 -6.55
N ALA A 131 29.09 -7.86 -6.19
CA ALA A 131 29.09 -6.77 -7.13
C ALA A 131 30.34 -6.91 -8.01
N GLN A 132 30.16 -7.24 -9.29
CA GLN A 132 31.26 -7.14 -10.24
C GLN A 132 31.72 -5.67 -10.26
N PRO A 133 33.00 -5.38 -9.99
CA PRO A 133 33.49 -4.02 -10.08
C PRO A 133 33.42 -3.59 -11.54
N GLN A 134 32.45 -2.73 -11.86
CA GLN A 134 32.48 -1.96 -13.10
C GLN A 134 33.56 -0.89 -12.96
N THR A 135 34.75 -1.20 -13.44
CA THR A 135 35.82 -0.22 -13.61
C THR A 135 35.37 0.79 -14.67
N THR A 136 34.78 1.89 -14.22
CA THR A 136 34.42 3.01 -15.09
C THR A 136 35.67 3.86 -15.27
N THR A 137 36.42 3.63 -16.34
CA THR A 137 37.64 4.38 -16.63
C THR A 137 37.28 5.79 -17.09
N TRP A 138 37.50 6.79 -16.24
CA TRP A 138 37.44 8.19 -16.64
C TRP A 138 38.79 8.61 -17.22
N ASN A 139 38.90 8.62 -18.56
CA ASN A 139 40.03 9.26 -19.23
C ASN A 139 39.91 10.78 -19.06
N ARG A 140 40.78 11.37 -18.24
CA ARG A 140 41.08 12.81 -18.28
C ARG A 140 42.54 12.98 -18.68
N THR A 141 42.75 13.49 -19.88
CA THR A 141 44.05 13.98 -20.36
C THR A 141 44.40 15.23 -19.57
N ALA A 142 45.47 15.19 -18.77
CA ALA A 142 46.14 16.38 -18.28
C ALA A 142 47.39 16.60 -19.16
N GLU A 143 47.35 17.62 -20.01
CA GLU A 143 48.57 18.17 -20.61
C GLU A 143 49.36 18.88 -19.52
N THR A 144 50.43 18.26 -19.06
CA THR A 144 51.45 18.92 -18.24
C THR A 144 52.61 19.34 -19.14
N GLN A 145 52.69 20.63 -19.47
CA GLN A 145 53.95 21.23 -19.88
C GLN A 145 54.83 21.43 -18.64
N VAL A 146 55.86 20.60 -18.48
CA VAL A 146 56.92 20.85 -17.50
C VAL A 146 58.25 20.95 -18.24
N ASN A 147 58.63 22.18 -18.59
CA ASN A 147 60.02 22.54 -18.87
C ASN A 147 60.75 22.75 -17.55
N ARG A 148 61.20 21.67 -16.90
CA ARG A 148 62.41 21.65 -16.04
C ARG A 148 62.71 20.25 -15.53
N ALA A 149 63.97 19.87 -15.62
CA ALA A 149 64.52 18.70 -14.96
C ALA A 149 64.94 19.06 -13.52
N ALA A 150 64.51 18.28 -12.54
CA ALA A 150 65.33 17.91 -11.37
C ALA A 150 64.61 16.87 -10.50
N ASN A 151 65.27 15.71 -10.43
CA ASN A 151 65.52 14.84 -9.28
C ASN A 151 64.37 14.33 -8.41
N ALA A 152 64.28 13.00 -8.41
CA ALA A 152 63.58 12.17 -7.46
C ALA A 152 64.13 12.38 -6.05
N ASP A 153 63.28 12.89 -5.17
CA ASP A 153 63.12 12.42 -3.80
C ASP A 153 61.76 12.97 -3.31
N GLU A 154 60.92 12.05 -2.83
CA GLU A 154 59.72 12.28 -2.00
C GLU A 154 58.70 13.33 -2.50
N VAL A 155 57.72 12.88 -3.30
CA VAL A 155 56.51 13.67 -3.61
C VAL A 155 55.41 13.26 -2.64
N ASP A 156 55.17 14.08 -1.61
CA ASP A 156 53.91 14.08 -0.87
C ASP A 156 52.82 14.70 -1.75
N VAL A 157 51.80 13.91 -2.09
CA VAL A 157 50.65 14.37 -2.87
C VAL A 157 49.59 14.88 -1.89
N ASP A 158 49.63 16.18 -1.59
CA ASP A 158 48.56 16.87 -0.89
C ASP A 158 47.39 17.15 -1.85
N TRP A 159 46.23 16.59 -1.53
CA TRP A 159 44.97 16.92 -2.21
C TRP A 159 44.34 18.13 -1.51
N SER A 160 44.29 19.28 -2.18
CA SER A 160 43.44 20.40 -1.78
C SER A 160 42.21 20.46 -2.69
N VAL A 161 41.02 20.51 -2.09
CA VAL A 161 39.76 20.78 -2.78
C VAL A 161 39.33 22.18 -2.40
N SER A 162 39.40 23.14 -3.33
CA SER A 162 38.72 24.42 -3.17
C SER A 162 37.35 24.34 -3.86
N ALA A 163 36.29 24.56 -3.08
CA ALA A 163 34.97 24.84 -3.61
C ALA A 163 34.76 26.35 -3.50
N ASP A 164 34.76 27.03 -4.65
CA ASP A 164 34.54 28.47 -4.74
C ASP A 164 33.04 28.74 -4.68
N THR A 165 32.52 29.11 -3.51
CA THR A 165 31.14 29.58 -3.38
C THR A 165 31.12 31.10 -3.56
N HIS A 166 30.74 31.56 -4.75
CA HIS A 166 30.44 32.96 -5.01
C HIS A 166 29.26 33.42 -4.15
N LEU A 167 29.54 34.19 -3.09
CA LEU A 167 28.58 35.08 -2.46
C LEU A 167 29.05 36.52 -2.67
N ARG A 168 28.11 37.32 -3.19
CA ARG A 168 28.30 38.70 -3.63
C ARG A 168 27.96 39.64 -2.48
N ALA A 169 28.80 40.65 -2.31
CA ALA A 169 28.62 41.93 -1.64
C ALA A 169 28.78 42.00 -0.10
N ASP A 170 29.91 42.63 0.23
CA ASP A 170 30.07 43.74 1.16
C ASP A 170 29.97 43.46 2.67
N HIS A 171 31.14 43.17 3.28
CA HIS A 171 31.54 43.80 4.54
C HIS A 171 33.07 43.68 4.71
N ASP A 172 33.76 44.82 4.60
CA ASP A 172 35.16 44.98 5.01
C ASP A 172 35.25 44.85 6.54
N ILE A 173 36.13 43.97 7.04
CA ILE A 173 36.80 44.13 8.34
C ILE A 173 38.15 43.39 8.28
N GLU A 174 39.17 44.10 8.75
CA GLU A 174 40.59 43.83 8.70
C GLU A 174 41.03 42.51 9.37
N ALA A 175 42.13 41.99 8.84
CA ALA A 175 42.88 40.85 9.33
C ALA A 175 43.37 41.02 10.78
N ALA A 176 42.99 40.05 11.61
CA ALA A 176 43.75 39.64 12.78
C ALA A 176 43.70 38.12 12.88
N THR A 177 44.86 37.48 12.92
CA THR A 177 45.02 36.02 13.00
C THR A 177 45.18 35.60 14.47
N PRO A 178 44.20 34.96 15.12
CA PRO A 178 44.43 34.19 16.33
C PRO A 178 44.46 32.68 16.02
N PRO A 179 45.29 31.90 16.73
CA PRO A 179 45.36 30.45 16.55
C PRO A 179 44.23 29.81 17.36
N TRP A 180 43.04 29.72 16.77
CA TRP A 180 41.92 28.95 17.31
C TRP A 180 41.51 27.86 16.33
N GLN A 181 41.44 26.63 16.84
CA GLN A 181 40.93 25.45 16.16
C GLN A 181 39.50 25.71 15.67
N TRP A 182 39.25 25.54 14.39
CA TRP A 182 37.89 25.58 13.85
C TRP A 182 37.18 24.27 14.17
N ASN A 183 36.47 24.27 15.29
CA ASN A 183 35.21 23.55 15.41
C ASN A 183 34.16 24.37 14.64
N THR A 184 34.03 24.13 13.33
CA THR A 184 32.86 24.58 12.58
C THR A 184 31.76 23.55 12.76
N ALA A 185 30.94 23.74 13.80
CA ALA A 185 29.57 23.26 13.77
C ALA A 185 28.83 24.08 12.70
N SER A 186 28.91 23.64 11.45
CA SER A 186 27.83 23.94 10.52
C SER A 186 26.59 23.26 11.09
N ASP A 187 25.62 24.06 11.53
CA ASP A 187 24.26 23.61 11.86
C ASP A 187 23.55 23.27 10.53
N MET A 188 24.13 22.32 9.79
CA MET A 188 23.31 21.46 8.97
C MET A 188 22.59 20.60 10.00
N LEU A 189 21.28 20.82 10.14
CA LEU A 189 20.38 19.78 10.60
C LEU A 189 20.59 18.57 9.68
N ALA A 190 21.61 17.78 9.99
CA ALA A 190 21.68 16.40 9.59
C ALA A 190 20.48 15.79 10.28
N THR A 191 19.38 15.67 9.51
CA THR A 191 18.34 14.70 9.81
C THR A 191 19.08 13.44 10.23
N PRO A 192 18.88 12.91 11.44
CA PRO A 192 19.58 11.71 11.85
C PRO A 192 19.27 10.66 10.79
N ARG A 193 20.26 10.34 9.94
CA ARG A 193 20.26 9.08 9.24
C ARG A 193 20.41 8.07 10.36
N ILE A 194 19.26 7.60 10.83
CA ILE A 194 19.14 6.27 11.40
C ILE A 194 19.92 5.41 10.41
N GLY A 195 21.05 4.84 10.86
CA GLY A 195 21.81 3.89 10.04
C GLY A 195 20.86 2.81 9.52
N PRO A 196 21.23 2.04 8.48
CA PRO A 196 20.37 0.97 8.00
C PRO A 196 19.91 0.15 9.22
N ALA A 197 18.61 0.20 9.51
CA ALA A 197 18.03 -0.72 10.45
C ALA A 197 18.47 -2.11 9.97
N GLN A 198 19.03 -2.91 10.87
CA GLN A 198 19.23 -4.33 10.58
C GLN A 198 17.93 -4.87 9.97
N PRO A 199 17.96 -5.75 8.96
CA PRO A 199 16.72 -6.26 8.37
C PRO A 199 15.84 -6.76 9.50
N ASN A 200 14.75 -6.03 9.73
CA ASN A 200 13.85 -6.31 10.85
C ASN A 200 13.38 -7.74 10.63
N THR A 201 13.68 -8.64 11.56
CA THR A 201 13.03 -9.95 11.52
C THR A 201 11.53 -9.66 11.46
N PRO A 202 10.80 -10.16 10.44
CA PRO A 202 9.40 -9.81 10.29
C PRO A 202 8.65 -10.18 11.58
N PRO A 203 7.69 -9.36 12.00
CA PRO A 203 7.05 -9.50 13.31
C PRO A 203 6.45 -10.89 13.47
N GLN A 204 6.49 -11.46 14.66
CA GLN A 204 5.87 -12.75 14.92
C GLN A 204 4.35 -12.59 14.87
N LEU A 205 3.72 -13.36 13.99
CA LEU A 205 2.28 -13.38 13.82
C LEU A 205 1.67 -14.48 14.70
N ALA A 206 0.63 -14.16 15.46
CA ALA A 206 -0.24 -15.14 16.11
C ALA A 206 -1.71 -14.85 15.81
N ILE A 207 -2.54 -15.89 15.72
CA ILE A 207 -3.96 -15.76 15.44
C ILE A 207 -4.76 -16.49 16.50
N GLY A 208 -5.41 -15.72 17.38
CA GLY A 208 -6.28 -16.24 18.42
C GLY A 208 -7.73 -16.32 17.96
N VAL A 209 -8.43 -17.37 18.41
CA VAL A 209 -9.89 -17.48 18.31
C VAL A 209 -10.47 -17.41 19.72
N ARG A 210 -11.45 -16.54 19.91
CA ARG A 210 -12.15 -16.37 21.19
C ARG A 210 -13.65 -16.24 20.96
N THR A 211 -14.43 -16.37 22.01
CA THR A 211 -15.84 -16.01 22.00
C THR A 211 -16.01 -14.48 22.06
N TRP A 212 -17.20 -14.01 21.72
CA TRP A 212 -17.58 -12.60 21.79
C TRP A 212 -17.40 -11.98 23.20
N ASP A 213 -17.53 -12.78 24.27
CA ASP A 213 -17.32 -12.38 25.67
C ASP A 213 -15.88 -12.54 26.16
N GLY A 214 -14.92 -12.82 25.26
CA GLY A 214 -13.50 -12.80 25.56
C GLY A 214 -12.89 -14.14 25.99
N ARG A 215 -13.65 -15.24 26.01
CA ARG A 215 -13.12 -16.55 26.42
C ARG A 215 -12.30 -17.17 25.28
N PRO A 216 -11.09 -17.65 25.54
CA PRO A 216 -10.29 -18.30 24.51
C PRO A 216 -10.98 -19.59 24.04
N VAL A 217 -11.05 -19.78 22.72
CA VAL A 217 -11.56 -21.00 22.07
C VAL A 217 -10.39 -21.83 21.55
N GLY A 218 -9.42 -21.18 20.90
CA GLY A 218 -8.24 -21.82 20.34
C GLY A 218 -7.28 -20.84 19.70
N GLU A 219 -6.24 -21.36 19.07
CA GLU A 219 -5.24 -20.61 18.32
C GLU A 219 -5.04 -21.30 16.97
N LEU A 220 -4.88 -20.51 15.91
CA LEU A 220 -4.57 -21.03 14.58
C LEU A 220 -3.05 -21.02 14.39
N ALA A 221 -2.49 -22.13 13.90
CA ALA A 221 -1.06 -22.23 13.72
C ALA A 221 -0.56 -21.28 12.62
N CYS A 222 0.30 -20.33 12.97
CA CYS A 222 0.97 -19.44 12.03
C CYS A 222 2.19 -20.12 11.39
N ASN A 223 1.95 -21.01 10.43
CA ASN A 223 3.00 -21.73 9.70
C ASN A 223 2.79 -21.60 8.18
N ALA A 224 3.60 -22.31 7.38
CA ALA A 224 3.53 -22.28 5.92
C ALA A 224 2.17 -22.70 5.31
N SER A 225 1.29 -23.32 6.10
CA SER A 225 -0.06 -23.72 5.69
C SER A 225 -1.15 -22.69 6.04
N THR A 226 -0.76 -21.55 6.62
CA THR A 226 -1.68 -20.47 6.96
C THR A 226 -1.32 -19.20 6.21
N ALA A 227 -2.31 -18.60 5.55
CA ALA A 227 -2.26 -17.27 4.99
C ALA A 227 -3.29 -16.39 5.69
N THR A 228 -2.93 -15.15 5.98
CA THR A 228 -3.87 -14.17 6.54
C THR A 228 -3.72 -12.86 5.80
N THR A 229 -4.85 -12.25 5.48
CA THR A 229 -4.92 -10.88 4.97
C THR A 229 -5.91 -10.11 5.81
N TRP A 230 -5.51 -8.98 6.35
CA TRP A 230 -6.40 -8.07 7.06
C TRP A 230 -6.20 -6.66 6.59
N ARG A 231 -7.24 -5.84 6.75
CA ARG A 231 -7.23 -4.45 6.32
C ARG A 231 -7.55 -3.52 7.47
N ARG A 232 -7.17 -2.26 7.30
CA ARG A 232 -7.72 -1.11 7.99
C ARG A 232 -8.14 -0.09 6.95
N ASP A 233 -9.39 0.34 7.01
CA ASP A 233 -9.97 1.27 6.06
C ASP A 233 -10.53 2.49 6.82
N ARG A 234 -10.48 3.65 6.16
CA ARG A 234 -11.10 4.87 6.66
C ARG A 234 -12.57 4.91 6.27
N ASN A 235 -13.45 5.10 7.24
CA ASN A 235 -14.91 5.19 7.09
C ASN A 235 -15.59 3.94 6.51
N GLU A 236 -14.98 2.76 6.68
CA GLU A 236 -15.45 1.50 6.10
C GLU A 236 -15.25 0.36 7.12
N VAL A 237 -16.07 -0.70 7.00
CA VAL A 237 -15.89 -1.93 7.78
C VAL A 237 -14.65 -2.65 7.29
N THR A 238 -13.75 -3.03 8.21
CA THR A 238 -12.49 -3.66 7.82
C THR A 238 -12.60 -5.18 7.82
N PRO A 239 -12.19 -5.87 6.73
CA PRO A 239 -12.20 -7.33 6.67
C PRO A 239 -10.89 -7.97 7.14
N CYS A 240 -10.98 -9.24 7.55
CA CYS A 240 -9.88 -10.17 7.70
C CYS A 240 -10.25 -11.51 7.08
N SER A 241 -9.31 -12.11 6.36
CA SER A 241 -9.43 -13.38 5.66
C SER A 241 -8.28 -14.26 6.10
N ILE A 242 -8.58 -15.48 6.57
CA ILE A 242 -7.57 -16.47 6.95
C ILE A 242 -7.84 -17.75 6.19
N ASP A 243 -6.85 -18.25 5.47
CA ASP A 243 -6.85 -19.56 4.85
C ASP A 243 -5.90 -20.47 5.66
N THR A 244 -6.39 -21.59 6.17
CA THR A 244 -5.63 -22.49 7.05
C THR A 244 -6.07 -23.95 6.92
N TYR A 245 -5.23 -24.89 7.34
CA TYR A 245 -5.58 -26.31 7.47
C TYR A 245 -5.67 -26.76 8.93
N SER A 246 -5.60 -25.81 9.87
CA SER A 246 -5.48 -26.11 11.31
C SER A 246 -6.82 -26.33 12.04
N VAL A 247 -7.94 -25.98 11.41
CA VAL A 247 -9.28 -26.03 12.01
C VAL A 247 -10.32 -26.38 10.96
N ASP A 248 -11.39 -27.08 11.33
CA ASP A 248 -12.55 -27.33 10.48
C ASP A 248 -13.68 -26.31 10.71
N ALA A 249 -14.48 -26.02 9.68
CA ALA A 249 -15.59 -25.09 9.76
C ALA A 249 -16.63 -25.46 10.84
N GLY A 250 -16.83 -26.75 11.12
CA GLY A 250 -17.75 -27.22 12.15
C GLY A 250 -17.34 -26.88 13.58
N GLU A 251 -16.08 -26.51 13.80
CA GLU A 251 -15.55 -26.09 15.12
C GLU A 251 -15.77 -24.60 15.40
N LEU A 252 -16.11 -23.82 14.36
CA LEU A 252 -16.25 -22.37 14.45
C LEU A 252 -17.71 -21.94 14.29
N ILE A 253 -18.16 -21.02 15.14
CA ILE A 253 -19.53 -20.53 15.13
C ILE A 253 -19.51 -19.05 14.72
N PRO A 254 -19.99 -18.67 13.53
CA PRO A 254 -20.08 -17.28 13.11
C PRO A 254 -20.81 -16.41 14.13
N TRP A 255 -20.39 -15.14 14.26
CA TRP A 255 -20.82 -14.14 15.24
C TRP A 255 -20.48 -14.44 16.70
N VAL A 256 -20.47 -15.71 17.10
CA VAL A 256 -20.12 -16.14 18.46
C VAL A 256 -18.61 -16.17 18.63
N HIS A 257 -17.88 -16.69 17.64
CA HIS A 257 -16.43 -16.71 17.61
C HIS A 257 -15.86 -15.50 16.87
N TRP A 258 -14.73 -15.03 17.37
CA TRP A 258 -14.01 -13.84 16.95
C TRP A 258 -12.56 -14.22 16.72
N VAL A 259 -11.92 -13.50 15.80
CA VAL A 259 -10.51 -13.63 15.49
C VAL A 259 -9.80 -12.40 16.03
N ASP A 260 -8.66 -12.62 16.69
CA ASP A 260 -7.69 -11.59 17.03
C ASP A 260 -6.37 -11.92 16.32
N VAL A 261 -5.85 -10.95 15.56
CA VAL A 261 -4.54 -11.06 14.91
C VAL A 261 -3.54 -10.26 15.74
N TRP A 262 -2.44 -10.91 16.10
CA TRP A 262 -1.36 -10.37 16.90
C TRP A 262 -0.09 -10.23 16.07
N GLU A 263 0.61 -9.11 16.22
CA GLU A 263 1.98 -8.92 15.76
C GLU A 263 2.84 -8.56 16.98
N ASP A 264 3.89 -9.34 17.27
CA ASP A 264 4.81 -9.13 18.39
C ASP A 264 4.10 -8.86 19.75
N ASP A 265 3.13 -9.71 20.09
CA ASP A 265 2.30 -9.63 21.30
C ASP A 265 1.33 -8.42 21.37
N GLU A 266 1.17 -7.65 20.28
CA GLU A 266 0.15 -6.61 20.18
C GLU A 266 -0.99 -7.01 19.24
N VAL A 267 -2.25 -6.84 19.67
CA VAL A 267 -3.40 -7.03 18.78
C VAL A 267 -3.40 -5.94 17.71
N VAL A 268 -3.30 -6.33 16.45
CA VAL A 268 -3.36 -5.41 15.31
C VAL A 268 -4.73 -5.38 14.64
N TRP A 269 -5.51 -6.47 14.74
CA TRP A 269 -6.84 -6.58 14.17
C TRP A 269 -7.73 -7.47 15.02
N SER A 270 -9.01 -7.15 15.15
CA SER A 270 -9.97 -7.96 15.90
C SER A 270 -11.39 -7.82 15.36
N GLY A 271 -12.14 -8.92 15.30
CA GLY A 271 -13.53 -8.88 14.85
C GLY A 271 -14.26 -10.23 14.84
N PRO A 272 -15.61 -10.22 14.78
CA PRO A 272 -16.41 -11.43 14.64
C PRO A 272 -16.17 -12.15 13.31
N ILE A 273 -16.12 -13.48 13.40
CA ILE A 273 -16.20 -14.37 12.23
C ILE A 273 -17.58 -14.21 11.59
N GLN A 274 -17.64 -13.98 10.28
CA GLN A 274 -18.87 -13.84 9.51
C GLN A 274 -19.20 -15.11 8.74
N GLU A 275 -18.18 -15.77 8.20
CA GLU A 275 -18.31 -16.95 7.37
C GLU A 275 -17.10 -17.86 7.58
N VAL A 276 -17.34 -19.17 7.59
CA VAL A 276 -16.27 -20.19 7.58
C VAL A 276 -16.69 -21.30 6.63
N GLY A 277 -15.76 -21.74 5.79
CA GLY A 277 -15.96 -22.87 4.89
C GLY A 277 -14.74 -23.76 4.82
N THR A 278 -14.94 -25.07 4.91
CA THR A 278 -13.89 -26.07 4.70
C THR A 278 -14.14 -26.79 3.39
N GLU A 279 -13.15 -26.74 2.49
CA GLU A 279 -13.19 -27.47 1.23
C GLU A 279 -12.97 -28.97 1.51
N LEU A 280 -14.00 -29.78 1.29
CA LEU A 280 -13.99 -31.21 1.65
C LEU A 280 -12.88 -32.00 0.91
N ALA A 281 -12.50 -31.57 -0.29
CA ALA A 281 -11.48 -32.26 -1.09
C ALA A 281 -10.06 -32.04 -0.57
N THR A 282 -9.76 -30.85 -0.05
CA THR A 282 -8.40 -30.45 0.37
C THR A 282 -8.24 -30.35 1.88
N GLY A 283 -9.34 -30.21 2.62
CA GLY A 283 -9.34 -29.86 4.04
C GLY A 283 -8.94 -28.40 4.29
N ALA A 284 -8.86 -27.56 3.24
CA ALA A 284 -8.54 -26.15 3.40
C ALA A 284 -9.74 -25.40 3.98
N THR A 285 -9.53 -24.70 5.08
CA THR A 285 -10.54 -23.89 5.75
C THR A 285 -10.28 -22.42 5.52
N ARG A 286 -11.29 -21.72 5.04
CA ARG A 286 -11.30 -20.27 4.90
C ARG A 286 -12.20 -19.66 5.96
N ILE A 287 -11.68 -18.68 6.68
CA ILE A 287 -12.37 -17.90 7.71
C ILE A 287 -12.41 -16.45 7.23
N ASP A 288 -13.61 -15.92 7.02
CA ASP A 288 -13.84 -14.52 6.69
C ASP A 288 -14.47 -13.81 7.90
N ALA A 289 -13.78 -12.79 8.39
CA ALA A 289 -14.15 -12.00 9.56
C ALA A 289 -14.23 -10.51 9.20
N LYS A 290 -14.97 -9.75 10.01
CA LYS A 290 -15.09 -8.29 9.90
C LYS A 290 -14.94 -7.67 11.27
N ASP A 291 -14.44 -6.44 11.34
CA ASP A 291 -14.30 -5.74 12.61
C ASP A 291 -15.66 -5.37 13.26
N VAL A 292 -15.59 -4.73 14.42
CA VAL A 292 -16.78 -4.30 15.19
C VAL A 292 -17.69 -3.31 14.46
N ALA A 293 -17.23 -2.64 13.39
CA ALA A 293 -18.07 -1.75 12.60
C ALA A 293 -19.17 -2.51 11.83
N VAL A 294 -19.01 -3.82 11.60
CA VAL A 294 -20.02 -4.65 10.94
C VAL A 294 -21.38 -4.59 11.68
N PHE A 295 -21.37 -4.42 13.00
CA PHE A 295 -22.59 -4.33 13.80
C PHE A 295 -23.47 -3.13 13.43
N GLN A 296 -22.92 -2.08 12.80
CA GLN A 296 -23.72 -0.95 12.31
C GLN A 296 -24.79 -1.37 11.29
N TRP A 297 -24.50 -2.43 10.52
CA TRP A 297 -25.43 -3.01 9.53
C TRP A 297 -26.49 -3.92 10.15
N TYR A 298 -26.30 -4.33 11.41
CA TYR A 298 -27.20 -5.22 12.15
C TYR A 298 -27.82 -4.54 13.37
N THR A 299 -27.63 -3.22 13.50
CA THR A 299 -28.16 -2.42 14.60
C THR A 299 -29.06 -1.35 14.03
N ARG A 300 -30.30 -1.30 14.50
CA ARG A 300 -31.15 -0.15 14.27
C ARG A 300 -30.60 1.03 15.07
N THR A 301 -30.92 2.24 14.64
CA THR A 301 -30.55 3.47 15.36
C THR A 301 -30.95 3.33 16.83
N PRO A 302 -30.01 3.32 17.79
CA PRO A 302 -30.29 2.84 19.14
C PRO A 302 -30.99 3.88 20.03
N THR A 303 -30.93 5.16 19.64
CA THR A 303 -31.39 6.27 20.49
C THR A 303 -32.17 7.33 19.72
N THR A 304 -33.16 7.91 20.40
CA THR A 304 -33.83 9.15 19.98
C THR A 304 -33.20 10.30 20.74
N GLN A 305 -32.32 11.06 20.08
CA GLN A 305 -31.58 12.12 20.71
C GLN A 305 -31.34 13.28 19.73
N ARG A 306 -31.13 14.47 20.30
CA ARG A 306 -30.74 15.66 19.57
C ARG A 306 -29.44 16.21 20.14
N TRP A 307 -28.51 16.50 19.26
CA TRP A 307 -27.25 17.19 19.56
C TRP A 307 -27.28 18.55 18.88
N SER A 308 -26.67 19.55 19.53
CA SER A 308 -26.68 20.92 19.03
C SER A 308 -25.29 21.53 19.07
N GLY A 309 -24.86 22.09 17.94
CA GLY A 309 -23.58 22.79 17.83
C GLY A 309 -22.36 21.91 18.15
N LEU A 310 -22.37 20.63 17.76
CA LEU A 310 -21.27 19.70 18.00
C LEU A 310 -20.53 19.33 16.71
N ASP A 311 -19.28 18.92 16.87
CA ASP A 311 -18.57 18.15 15.86
C ASP A 311 -19.24 16.77 15.65
N PRO A 312 -19.15 16.15 14.46
CA PRO A 312 -19.73 14.83 14.22
C PRO A 312 -19.16 13.71 15.11
N ALA A 313 -17.92 13.79 15.58
CA ALA A 313 -17.26 12.71 16.30
C ALA A 313 -17.86 12.43 17.69
N PRO A 314 -18.15 13.43 18.54
CA PRO A 314 -18.92 13.21 19.78
C PRO A 314 -20.28 12.55 19.56
N ILE A 315 -20.99 12.90 18.47
CA ILE A 315 -22.29 12.32 18.12
C ILE A 315 -22.12 10.84 17.76
N ALA A 316 -21.15 10.53 16.89
CA ALA A 316 -20.79 9.17 16.52
C ALA A 316 -20.43 8.32 17.75
N ARG A 317 -19.66 8.87 18.68
CA ARG A 317 -19.24 8.18 19.90
C ARG A 317 -20.42 7.72 20.74
N ASP A 318 -21.44 8.56 20.91
CA ASP A 318 -22.63 8.19 21.68
C ASP A 318 -23.40 7.04 20.98
N LEU A 319 -23.57 7.12 19.66
CA LEU A 319 -24.23 6.08 18.87
C LEU A 319 -23.46 4.74 18.89
N TRP A 320 -22.14 4.78 18.72
CA TRP A 320 -21.27 3.61 18.82
C TRP A 320 -21.34 2.99 20.22
N ARG A 321 -21.27 3.80 21.28
CA ARG A 321 -21.34 3.31 22.66
C ARG A 321 -22.67 2.58 22.91
N ASP A 322 -23.78 3.12 22.43
CA ASP A 322 -25.08 2.48 22.58
C ASP A 322 -25.19 1.18 21.77
N MET A 323 -24.63 1.13 20.55
CA MET A 323 -24.52 -0.11 19.76
C MET A 323 -23.69 -1.17 20.50
N LEU A 324 -22.51 -0.81 20.97
CA LEU A 324 -21.59 -1.75 21.62
C LEU A 324 -22.19 -2.30 22.92
N ARG A 325 -22.86 -1.46 23.71
CA ARG A 325 -23.61 -1.90 24.90
C ARG A 325 -24.74 -2.87 24.56
N LEU A 326 -25.49 -2.60 23.49
CA LEU A 326 -26.57 -3.47 23.04
C LEU A 326 -26.05 -4.88 22.72
N HIS A 327 -24.90 -4.97 22.05
CA HIS A 327 -24.25 -6.23 21.70
C HIS A 327 -23.33 -6.79 22.80
N LYS A 328 -23.23 -6.09 23.94
CA LYS A 328 -22.38 -6.46 25.08
C LYS A 328 -20.89 -6.59 24.71
N ILE A 329 -20.42 -5.74 23.80
CA ILE A 329 -19.03 -5.70 23.35
C ILE A 329 -18.29 -4.65 24.19
N ASP A 330 -17.19 -5.04 24.81
CA ASP A 330 -16.33 -4.15 25.59
C ASP A 330 -15.26 -3.51 24.69
N ALA A 331 -15.63 -2.41 24.01
CA ALA A 331 -14.76 -1.70 23.08
C ALA A 331 -15.03 -0.19 23.07
N GLU A 332 -14.80 0.51 24.19
CA GLU A 332 -15.13 1.94 24.31
C GLU A 332 -14.46 2.77 23.18
N PRO A 333 -15.26 3.50 22.37
CA PRO A 333 -14.72 4.29 21.27
C PRO A 333 -13.76 5.38 21.75
N GLU A 334 -12.63 5.50 21.07
CA GLU A 334 -11.69 6.60 21.26
C GLU A 334 -12.17 7.84 20.50
N LEU A 335 -12.17 8.98 21.18
CA LEU A 335 -12.50 10.27 20.58
C LEU A 335 -11.22 11.10 20.41
N LEU A 336 -10.91 11.46 19.17
CA LEU A 336 -9.82 12.37 18.87
C LEU A 336 -10.20 13.83 19.18
N PRO A 337 -9.23 14.70 19.47
CA PRO A 337 -9.48 16.13 19.67
C PRO A 337 -10.17 16.75 18.46
N THR A 338 -11.17 17.61 18.71
CA THR A 338 -11.89 18.31 17.64
C THR A 338 -10.97 19.31 16.94
N VAL A 339 -10.61 19.00 15.69
CA VAL A 339 -9.85 19.90 14.80
C VAL A 339 -10.71 20.61 13.75
N ALA A 340 -11.92 20.09 13.44
CA ALA A 340 -12.80 20.74 12.49
C ALA A 340 -13.43 22.02 13.08
N PRO A 341 -13.52 23.14 12.33
CA PRO A 341 -14.14 24.37 12.80
C PRO A 341 -15.68 24.32 12.72
N GLU A 342 -16.25 23.55 11.80
CA GLU A 342 -17.71 23.46 11.63
C GLU A 342 -18.40 22.78 12.82
N ARG A 343 -19.63 23.20 13.10
CA ARG A 343 -20.48 22.66 14.17
C ARG A 343 -21.85 22.38 13.59
N PHE A 344 -22.41 21.21 13.90
CA PHE A 344 -23.65 20.73 13.32
C PHE A 344 -24.73 20.50 14.38
N ASN A 345 -25.96 20.77 13.99
CA ASN A 345 -27.14 20.30 14.70
C ASN A 345 -27.56 18.95 14.09
N PHE A 346 -27.64 17.90 14.90
CA PHE A 346 -27.97 16.54 14.44
C PHE A 346 -29.06 15.93 15.32
N LYS A 347 -29.91 15.11 14.73
CA LYS A 347 -30.95 14.39 15.47
C LYS A 347 -31.12 12.98 14.93
N THR A 348 -31.44 12.07 15.82
CA THR A 348 -31.81 10.70 15.48
C THR A 348 -33.16 10.35 16.08
N THR A 349 -33.80 9.34 15.52
CA THR A 349 -35.00 8.72 16.08
C THR A 349 -34.76 7.22 16.11
N ALA A 350 -34.90 6.62 17.29
CA ALA A 350 -34.66 5.21 17.50
C ALA A 350 -35.50 4.36 16.55
N ASP A 351 -34.96 3.22 16.12
CA ASP A 351 -35.63 2.21 15.29
C ASP A 351 -36.12 2.64 13.89
N THR A 352 -35.93 3.90 13.49
CA THR A 352 -36.42 4.39 12.19
C THR A 352 -35.56 3.94 11.00
N ARG A 353 -34.29 3.64 11.24
CA ARG A 353 -33.30 3.27 10.21
C ARG A 353 -32.12 2.51 10.82
N MET A 354 -31.31 1.89 9.96
CA MET A 354 -30.09 1.19 10.38
C MET A 354 -28.99 2.18 10.78
N LEU A 355 -28.14 1.79 11.72
CA LEU A 355 -27.10 2.67 12.27
C LEU A 355 -26.05 3.02 11.21
N ASN A 356 -25.69 2.11 10.30
CA ASN A 356 -24.76 2.41 9.21
C ASN A 356 -25.23 3.62 8.37
N GLN A 357 -26.54 3.74 8.11
CA GLN A 357 -27.10 4.87 7.37
C GLN A 357 -26.97 6.19 8.14
N VAL A 358 -27.05 6.16 9.47
CA VAL A 358 -26.82 7.34 10.33
C VAL A 358 -25.34 7.71 10.30
N MET A 359 -24.46 6.72 10.37
CA MET A 359 -23.02 6.92 10.33
C MET A 359 -22.56 7.49 8.98
N ASP A 360 -23.13 7.03 7.87
CA ASP A 360 -22.88 7.58 6.53
C ASP A 360 -23.27 9.06 6.43
N GLU A 361 -24.35 9.48 7.10
CA GLU A 361 -24.70 10.90 7.18
C GLU A 361 -23.69 11.70 7.98
N LEU A 362 -23.21 11.17 9.09
CA LEU A 362 -22.16 11.82 9.87
C LEU A 362 -20.87 11.94 9.04
N VAL A 363 -20.51 10.91 8.25
CA VAL A 363 -19.36 10.95 7.34
C VAL A 363 -19.53 12.04 6.29
N ARG A 364 -20.73 12.20 5.71
CA ARG A 364 -21.02 13.26 4.74
C ARG A 364 -20.88 14.69 5.30
N ILE A 365 -20.99 14.87 6.61
CA ILE A 365 -20.79 16.16 7.28
C ILE A 365 -19.42 16.27 7.97
N GLY A 366 -18.46 15.40 7.63
CA GLY A 366 -17.07 15.51 8.04
C GLY A 366 -16.61 14.59 9.17
N LEU A 367 -17.40 13.59 9.57
CA LEU A 367 -16.90 12.52 10.43
C LEU A 367 -15.85 11.70 9.69
N THR A 368 -14.72 11.49 10.36
CA THR A 368 -13.79 10.41 10.05
C THR A 368 -13.82 9.37 11.16
N TRP A 369 -13.77 8.09 10.81
CA TRP A 369 -13.62 7.00 11.74
C TRP A 369 -12.80 5.85 11.14
N THR A 370 -12.21 5.05 12.00
CA THR A 370 -11.57 3.76 11.64
C THR A 370 -11.65 2.83 12.86
N VAL A 371 -11.31 1.56 12.68
CA VAL A 371 -11.22 0.58 13.78
C VAL A 371 -9.81 0.03 13.82
N VAL A 372 -9.21 0.01 15.01
CA VAL A 372 -7.88 -0.54 15.25
C VAL A 372 -8.00 -1.53 16.39
N ALA A 373 -7.56 -2.78 16.17
CA ALA A 373 -7.59 -3.83 17.20
C ALA A 373 -8.98 -4.01 17.87
N GLY A 374 -10.06 -3.87 17.10
CA GLY A 374 -11.44 -3.96 17.61
C GLY A 374 -11.96 -2.70 18.31
N ARG A 375 -11.16 -1.64 18.44
CA ARG A 375 -11.55 -0.37 19.06
C ARG A 375 -11.82 0.71 18.00
N PRO A 376 -13.01 1.35 18.00
CA PRO A 376 -13.30 2.46 17.10
C PRO A 376 -12.51 3.72 17.50
N ILE A 377 -11.93 4.40 16.51
CA ILE A 377 -11.29 5.71 16.67
C ILE A 377 -12.10 6.72 15.86
N LEU A 378 -12.56 7.79 16.51
CA LEU A 378 -13.53 8.74 15.96
C LEU A 378 -12.97 10.15 15.93
N GLY A 379 -13.10 10.82 14.80
CA GLY A 379 -12.65 12.20 14.56
C GLY A 379 -11.56 12.29 13.51
N ASN A 380 -11.20 13.52 13.18
CA ASN A 380 -10.13 13.80 12.23
C ASN A 380 -8.78 13.75 12.95
N GLN A 381 -7.84 12.95 12.42
CA GLN A 381 -6.47 12.94 12.89
C GLN A 381 -5.79 14.28 12.57
N PRO A 382 -4.91 14.79 13.45
CA PRO A 382 -4.11 15.97 13.17
C PRO A 382 -3.34 15.87 11.85
N ASP A 383 -3.07 17.02 11.25
CA ASP A 383 -2.31 17.10 9.98
C ASP A 383 -0.80 16.99 10.18
N THR A 384 -0.34 16.90 11.43
CA THR A 384 1.06 16.67 11.77
C THR A 384 1.51 15.31 11.24
N PRO A 385 2.55 15.25 10.40
CA PRO A 385 3.04 14.00 9.86
C PRO A 385 3.62 13.13 10.98
N ILE A 386 3.25 11.85 11.02
CA ILE A 386 3.78 10.90 12.00
C ILE A 386 5.10 10.27 11.58
N ALA A 387 5.37 10.23 10.27
CA ALA A 387 6.57 9.69 9.68
C ALA A 387 6.85 10.34 8.32
N HIS A 388 8.10 10.20 7.88
CA HIS A 388 8.57 10.59 6.56
C HIS A 388 8.82 9.33 5.74
N LEU A 389 8.25 9.25 4.54
CA LEU A 389 8.42 8.16 3.60
C LEU A 389 9.05 8.69 2.31
N ASP A 390 10.17 8.14 1.92
CA ASP A 390 10.84 8.47 0.67
C ASP A 390 10.45 7.49 -0.44
N ALA A 391 10.75 7.81 -1.69
CA ALA A 391 10.40 6.96 -2.83
C ALA A 391 10.99 5.53 -2.73
N CYS A 392 12.09 5.34 -2.00
CA CYS A 392 12.67 4.01 -1.73
C CYS A 392 11.90 3.17 -0.71
N ASP A 393 11.03 3.79 0.08
CA ASP A 393 10.18 3.09 1.04
C ASP A 393 8.97 2.43 0.35
N PHE A 394 8.83 2.61 -0.96
CA PHE A 394 7.81 1.98 -1.79
C PHE A 394 8.47 1.03 -2.79
N LEU A 395 7.88 -0.16 -2.96
CA LEU A 395 8.29 -1.12 -4.00
C LEU A 395 7.76 -0.77 -5.40
N VAL A 396 7.10 0.38 -5.53
CA VAL A 396 6.49 0.89 -6.76
C VAL A 396 6.92 2.33 -7.01
N GLY A 397 6.96 2.73 -8.29
CA GLY A 397 7.28 4.11 -8.66
C GLY A 397 6.17 5.10 -8.29
N LEU A 398 6.56 6.25 -7.75
CA LEU A 398 5.66 7.37 -7.44
C LEU A 398 5.50 8.30 -8.66
N ARG A 399 4.35 8.98 -8.78
CA ARG A 399 4.07 9.88 -9.91
C ARG A 399 3.59 11.25 -9.46
N ARG A 400 3.99 12.30 -10.19
CA ARG A 400 3.40 13.65 -10.06
C ARG A 400 2.19 13.75 -10.97
N VAL A 401 1.04 14.15 -10.42
CA VAL A 401 -0.18 14.35 -11.19
C VAL A 401 -0.75 15.75 -10.94
N ARG A 402 -0.95 16.51 -12.02
CA ARG A 402 -1.80 17.70 -12.03
C ARG A 402 -3.15 17.32 -12.63
N SER A 403 -4.17 17.14 -11.78
CA SER A 403 -5.50 16.70 -12.25
C SER A 403 -6.57 17.75 -11.98
N GLY A 404 -7.23 18.20 -13.04
CA GLY A 404 -8.45 19.02 -12.95
C GLY A 404 -9.74 18.19 -12.92
N LYS A 405 -9.66 16.84 -12.92
CA LYS A 405 -10.84 15.96 -13.12
C LYS A 405 -11.93 16.13 -12.05
N ARG A 406 -11.58 16.56 -10.84
CA ARG A 406 -12.51 16.77 -9.72
C ARG A 406 -12.61 18.25 -9.32
N ALA A 407 -11.98 19.16 -10.06
CA ALA A 407 -11.99 20.57 -9.70
C ALA A 407 -13.37 21.18 -9.98
N ALA A 408 -13.91 21.88 -9.00
CA ALA A 408 -15.14 22.65 -9.13
C ALA A 408 -15.03 23.93 -8.30
N ASN A 409 -15.34 25.07 -8.92
CA ASN A 409 -15.25 26.38 -8.29
C ASN A 409 -16.61 27.06 -8.12
N ASP A 410 -17.69 26.39 -8.52
CA ASP A 410 -19.09 26.74 -8.25
C ASP A 410 -19.79 25.50 -7.66
N VAL A 411 -19.81 25.41 -6.34
CA VAL A 411 -20.35 24.25 -5.61
C VAL A 411 -21.73 24.60 -5.06
N ARG A 412 -22.73 23.81 -5.43
CA ARG A 412 -24.09 23.89 -4.87
C ARG A 412 -24.36 22.66 -4.02
N VAL A 413 -24.61 22.87 -2.73
CA VAL A 413 -25.09 21.85 -1.80
C VAL A 413 -26.60 22.00 -1.62
N GLN A 414 -27.35 20.94 -1.87
CA GLN A 414 -28.80 20.87 -1.69
C GLN A 414 -29.10 20.00 -0.46
N GLY A 415 -29.73 20.60 0.55
CA GLY A 415 -30.36 19.85 1.63
C GLY A 415 -31.86 19.68 1.39
N SER A 416 -32.57 19.08 2.33
CA SER A 416 -34.00 18.76 2.17
C SER A 416 -34.89 20.01 2.08
N ASN A 417 -34.48 21.11 2.70
CA ASN A 417 -35.30 22.33 2.84
C ASN A 417 -34.59 23.62 2.40
N TRP A 418 -33.34 23.54 1.94
CA TRP A 418 -32.54 24.70 1.54
C TRP A 418 -31.43 24.26 0.58
N ALA A 419 -30.85 25.22 -0.14
CA ALA A 419 -29.67 24.97 -0.94
C ALA A 419 -28.73 26.18 -0.86
N GLN A 420 -27.44 25.92 -0.69
CA GLN A 420 -26.40 26.93 -0.65
C GLN A 420 -25.47 26.76 -1.85
N THR A 421 -25.04 27.87 -2.43
CA THR A 421 -23.99 27.90 -3.43
C THR A 421 -22.80 28.67 -2.89
N GLU A 422 -21.61 28.08 -2.98
CA GLU A 422 -20.33 28.67 -2.61
C GLU A 422 -19.41 28.69 -3.85
N ARG A 423 -18.64 29.77 -4.00
CA ARG A 423 -17.84 30.00 -5.21
C ARG A 423 -16.44 30.49 -4.89
N THR A 424 -15.50 30.13 -5.75
CA THR A 424 -14.14 30.71 -5.77
C THR A 424 -13.72 31.05 -7.20
N GLU A 425 -12.81 32.01 -7.35
CA GLU A 425 -12.28 32.36 -8.67
C GLU A 425 -11.39 31.25 -9.22
N MET A 426 -11.53 30.93 -10.51
CA MET A 426 -10.68 29.97 -11.22
C MET A 426 -10.43 30.44 -12.65
N ALA A 427 -9.68 31.53 -12.81
CA ALA A 427 -9.30 32.10 -14.11
C ALA A 427 -10.49 32.31 -15.08
N GLY A 428 -11.63 32.76 -14.55
CA GLY A 428 -12.86 32.97 -15.34
C GLY A 428 -13.65 31.71 -15.71
N LEU A 429 -13.22 30.52 -15.29
CA LEU A 429 -13.98 29.28 -15.46
C LEU A 429 -15.09 29.15 -14.41
N HIS A 430 -16.14 28.41 -14.76
CA HIS A 430 -17.29 28.11 -13.88
C HIS A 430 -17.56 26.59 -13.87
N LEU A 431 -16.62 25.84 -13.29
CA LEU A 431 -16.74 24.40 -13.10
C LEU A 431 -17.73 24.12 -11.96
N GLN A 432 -18.85 23.50 -12.30
CA GLN A 432 -19.98 23.32 -11.40
C GLN A 432 -20.00 21.92 -10.77
N ALA A 433 -20.25 21.87 -9.47
CA ALA A 433 -20.56 20.63 -8.75
C ALA A 433 -21.88 20.77 -7.99
N LEU A 434 -22.71 19.73 -8.07
CA LEU A 434 -23.96 19.62 -7.33
C LEU A 434 -23.82 18.47 -6.33
N VAL A 435 -24.04 18.75 -5.05
CA VAL A 435 -24.02 17.75 -3.98
C VAL A 435 -25.38 17.74 -3.30
N SER A 436 -26.05 16.58 -3.33
CA SER A 436 -27.33 16.40 -2.64
C SER A 436 -27.11 15.70 -1.29
N LEU A 437 -27.52 16.37 -0.22
CA LEU A 437 -27.49 15.91 1.16
C LEU A 437 -28.93 15.87 1.69
N ASP A 438 -29.70 14.89 1.23
CA ASP A 438 -31.17 14.80 1.44
C ASP A 438 -31.60 14.75 2.90
N ASN A 439 -30.69 14.48 3.84
CA ASN A 439 -30.95 14.41 5.28
C ASN A 439 -30.29 15.56 6.07
N LEU A 440 -29.69 16.53 5.38
CA LEU A 440 -29.15 17.74 6.00
C LEU A 440 -30.22 18.83 6.01
N TYR A 441 -30.57 19.30 7.21
CA TYR A 441 -31.58 20.32 7.42
C TYR A 441 -30.96 21.60 7.97
N GLY A 442 -31.53 22.74 7.58
CA GLY A 442 -31.23 24.05 8.15
C GLY A 442 -30.12 24.79 7.41
N VAL A 443 -30.29 26.11 7.33
CA VAL A 443 -29.42 27.02 6.57
C VAL A 443 -27.97 26.90 7.04
N GLU A 444 -27.73 26.93 8.36
CA GLU A 444 -26.38 26.88 8.94
C GLU A 444 -25.62 25.61 8.55
N ASN A 445 -26.26 24.44 8.67
CA ASN A 445 -25.66 23.15 8.33
C ASN A 445 -25.30 23.08 6.83
N ILE A 446 -26.21 23.52 5.96
CA ILE A 446 -26.02 23.46 4.51
C ILE A 446 -24.95 24.47 4.05
N THR A 447 -24.88 25.64 4.69
CA THR A 447 -23.80 26.61 4.44
C THR A 447 -22.44 26.07 4.90
N ALA A 448 -22.37 25.44 6.07
CA ALA A 448 -21.14 24.80 6.55
C ALA A 448 -20.66 23.71 5.58
N ALA A 449 -21.56 22.82 5.15
CA ALA A 449 -21.24 21.77 4.17
C ALA A 449 -20.75 22.34 2.83
N ALA A 450 -21.41 23.38 2.29
CA ALA A 450 -21.00 24.00 1.03
C ALA A 450 -19.59 24.60 1.09
N ARG A 451 -19.23 25.25 2.20
CA ARG A 451 -17.88 25.77 2.42
C ARG A 451 -16.85 24.65 2.52
N GLN A 452 -17.17 23.58 3.24
CA GLN A 452 -16.30 22.42 3.35
C GLN A 452 -16.00 21.82 1.97
N TYR A 453 -17.04 21.53 1.18
CA TYR A 453 -16.86 20.99 -0.17
C TYR A 453 -16.05 21.92 -1.06
N LEU A 454 -16.34 23.22 -1.09
CA LEU A 454 -15.59 24.18 -1.92
C LEU A 454 -14.09 24.21 -1.56
N ARG A 455 -13.73 24.10 -0.27
CA ARG A 455 -12.32 24.03 0.14
C ARG A 455 -11.61 22.80 -0.42
N GLU A 456 -12.31 21.67 -0.54
CA GLU A 456 -11.74 20.42 -1.05
C GLU A 456 -11.54 20.44 -2.57
N VAL A 457 -12.47 21.01 -3.34
CA VAL A 457 -12.45 20.91 -4.82
C VAL A 457 -12.14 22.22 -5.55
N GLY A 458 -12.07 23.35 -4.84
CA GLY A 458 -11.98 24.71 -5.40
C GLY A 458 -10.65 25.08 -6.05
N THR A 459 -9.64 24.20 -6.06
CA THR A 459 -8.29 24.53 -6.53
C THR A 459 -7.67 23.36 -7.31
N ILE A 460 -7.01 23.64 -8.44
CA ILE A 460 -6.22 22.66 -9.19
C ILE A 460 -4.81 22.63 -8.61
N ARG A 461 -4.29 21.44 -8.32
CA ARG A 461 -3.00 21.27 -7.64
C ARG A 461 -2.13 20.24 -8.34
N ASP A 462 -0.82 20.41 -8.19
CA ASP A 462 0.12 19.31 -8.35
C ASP A 462 0.05 18.43 -7.11
N VAL A 463 -0.16 17.14 -7.33
CA VAL A 463 -0.28 16.17 -6.28
C VAL A 463 0.76 15.09 -6.53
N LEU A 464 1.56 14.78 -5.52
CA LEU A 464 2.30 13.53 -5.50
C LEU A 464 1.27 12.42 -5.33
N GLU A 465 1.31 11.43 -6.21
CA GLU A 465 0.41 10.28 -6.17
C GLU A 465 1.20 9.01 -5.92
N VAL A 466 0.87 8.38 -4.79
CA VAL A 466 1.23 7.00 -4.49
C VAL A 466 0.16 6.10 -5.13
N PRO A 467 0.54 5.12 -5.97
CA PRO A 467 -0.43 4.16 -6.51
C PRO A 467 -1.25 3.49 -5.39
N ALA A 468 -2.54 3.26 -5.63
CA ALA A 468 -3.36 2.54 -4.67
C ALA A 468 -2.84 1.11 -4.49
N GLY A 469 -2.74 0.66 -3.24
CA GLY A 469 -2.17 -0.65 -2.88
C GLY A 469 -0.65 -0.71 -3.08
N ALA A 470 0.06 0.40 -2.92
CA ALA A 470 1.52 0.40 -3.01
C ALA A 470 2.14 -0.39 -1.84
N SER A 471 2.90 -1.43 -2.15
CA SER A 471 3.67 -2.18 -1.16
C SER A 471 4.80 -1.33 -0.58
N LEU A 472 4.89 -1.30 0.74
CA LEU A 472 6.00 -0.70 1.48
C LEU A 472 7.22 -1.62 1.49
N HIS A 473 8.41 -1.03 1.48
CA HIS A 473 9.65 -1.76 1.72
C HIS A 473 9.66 -2.27 3.18
N PRO A 474 10.21 -3.48 3.46
CA PRO A 474 10.34 -3.98 4.84
C PRO A 474 11.10 -3.06 5.80
N ASP A 475 12.01 -2.25 5.26
CA ASP A 475 12.81 -1.27 5.99
C ASP A 475 12.19 0.13 6.04
N ALA A 476 10.95 0.30 5.53
CA ALA A 476 10.25 1.58 5.63
C ALA A 476 10.16 2.00 7.12
N PRO A 477 10.35 3.30 7.44
CA PRO A 477 10.48 3.77 8.83
C PRO A 477 9.12 3.90 9.54
N VAL A 478 8.27 2.88 9.45
CA VAL A 478 6.92 2.84 10.02
C VAL A 478 6.60 1.44 10.53
N THR A 479 5.91 1.36 11.66
CA THR A 479 5.37 0.10 12.19
C THR A 479 3.90 -0.06 11.83
N THR A 480 3.34 -1.25 12.02
CA THR A 480 1.91 -1.51 11.84
C THR A 480 1.04 -0.66 12.79
N ALA A 481 1.56 -0.33 13.97
CA ALA A 481 0.90 0.56 14.93
C ALA A 481 0.79 2.00 14.41
N ASP A 482 1.76 2.44 13.58
CA ASP A 482 1.75 3.77 12.96
C ASP A 482 0.74 3.86 11.81
N LEU A 483 0.48 2.74 11.13
CA LEU A 483 -0.40 2.61 9.98
C LEU A 483 -1.88 2.57 10.39
N VAL A 484 -2.38 3.73 10.86
CA VAL A 484 -3.79 3.96 11.20
C VAL A 484 -4.42 4.87 10.14
N PRO A 485 -5.48 4.43 9.44
CA PRO A 485 -6.18 5.27 8.48
C PRO A 485 -6.62 6.60 9.07
N GLY A 486 -6.42 7.67 8.30
CA GLY A 486 -6.63 9.04 8.73
C GLY A 486 -5.35 9.76 9.17
N ARG A 487 -4.29 9.07 9.59
CA ARG A 487 -3.01 9.73 9.95
C ARG A 487 -2.31 10.29 8.71
N VAL A 488 -1.48 11.32 8.92
CA VAL A 488 -0.75 12.02 7.87
C VAL A 488 0.72 11.58 7.85
N PHE A 489 1.26 11.45 6.65
CA PHE A 489 2.64 11.08 6.36
C PHE A 489 3.23 12.13 5.42
N ALA A 490 4.49 12.49 5.61
CA ALA A 490 5.22 13.30 4.66
C ALA A 490 5.87 12.37 3.63
N VAL A 491 5.43 12.43 2.38
CA VAL A 491 5.96 11.59 1.30
C VAL A 491 6.86 12.41 0.38
N HIS A 492 8.08 11.94 0.14
CA HIS A 492 9.05 12.59 -0.74
C HIS A 492 9.38 11.75 -1.98
N ALA A 493 9.45 12.42 -3.13
CA ALA A 493 9.88 11.84 -4.38
C ALA A 493 10.74 12.86 -5.16
N GLY A 494 12.06 12.74 -5.03
CA GLY A 494 12.98 13.72 -5.60
C GLY A 494 12.79 15.10 -4.95
N GLU A 495 12.52 16.13 -5.76
CA GLU A 495 12.29 17.51 -5.29
C GLU A 495 10.84 17.76 -4.81
N LEU A 496 9.96 16.77 -4.90
CA LEU A 496 8.55 16.92 -4.52
C LEU A 496 8.31 16.31 -3.14
N ALA A 497 7.70 17.10 -2.27
CA ALA A 497 7.20 16.68 -0.97
C ALA A 497 5.69 16.92 -0.89
N GLY A 498 4.94 15.97 -0.34
CA GLY A 498 3.51 16.10 -0.14
C GLY A 498 3.06 15.48 1.18
N LEU A 499 2.18 16.18 1.90
CA LEU A 499 1.46 15.57 3.01
C LEU A 499 0.39 14.66 2.45
N MET A 500 0.37 13.41 2.92
CA MET A 500 -0.52 12.37 2.46
C MET A 500 -1.24 11.73 3.65
N ARG A 501 -2.56 11.63 3.55
CA ARG A 501 -3.40 10.99 4.55
C ARG A 501 -3.61 9.54 4.18
N LEU A 502 -3.28 8.65 5.10
CA LEU A 502 -3.52 7.23 4.92
C LEU A 502 -5.02 6.97 4.81
N LYS A 503 -5.42 6.20 3.80
CA LYS A 503 -6.81 5.84 3.54
C LYS A 503 -7.07 4.38 3.84
N THR A 504 -6.19 3.51 3.36
CA THR A 504 -6.29 2.07 3.50
C THR A 504 -4.92 1.49 3.78
N VAL A 505 -4.89 0.48 4.64
CA VAL A 505 -3.76 -0.42 4.88
C VAL A 505 -4.27 -1.83 4.66
N GLU A 506 -3.53 -2.63 3.92
CA GLU A 506 -3.76 -4.05 3.75
C GLU A 506 -2.48 -4.78 4.09
N VAL A 507 -2.54 -5.69 5.06
CA VAL A 507 -1.40 -6.50 5.46
C VAL A 507 -1.70 -7.93 5.08
N SER A 508 -0.82 -8.51 4.28
CA SER A 508 -0.89 -9.91 3.86
C SER A 508 0.30 -10.67 4.41
N TRP A 509 0.01 -11.85 4.96
CA TRP A 509 0.99 -12.79 5.46
C TRP A 509 0.77 -14.14 4.80
N SER A 510 1.83 -14.74 4.27
CA SER A 510 1.77 -16.10 3.74
C SER A 510 3.05 -16.85 4.10
N GLY A 511 2.93 -17.84 4.98
CA GLY A 511 4.08 -18.57 5.53
C GLY A 511 5.11 -17.67 6.21
N THR A 512 6.13 -17.23 5.48
CA THR A 512 7.22 -16.35 5.96
C THR A 512 7.26 -14.99 5.27
N ALA A 513 6.40 -14.75 4.27
CA ALA A 513 6.38 -13.51 3.51
C ALA A 513 5.32 -12.56 4.08
N ARG A 514 5.72 -11.32 4.30
CA ARG A 514 4.87 -10.21 4.74
C ARG A 514 4.85 -9.12 3.68
N ASP A 515 3.67 -8.69 3.30
CA ASP A 515 3.47 -7.54 2.41
C ASP A 515 2.53 -6.53 3.10
N VAL A 516 2.90 -5.26 3.06
CA VAL A 516 2.11 -4.16 3.61
C VAL A 516 1.81 -3.19 2.49
N GLN A 517 0.55 -3.15 2.08
CA GLN A 517 0.07 -2.28 1.03
C GLN A 517 -0.66 -1.08 1.62
N VAL A 518 -0.35 0.10 1.11
CA VAL A 518 -0.95 1.36 1.57
C VAL A 518 -1.61 2.11 0.41
N THR A 519 -2.67 2.83 0.74
CA THR A 519 -3.31 3.79 -0.16
C THR A 519 -3.41 5.13 0.53
N PHE A 520 -2.98 6.18 -0.15
CA PHE A 520 -2.98 7.55 0.37
C PHE A 520 -3.91 8.46 -0.42
N ASP A 521 -4.47 9.45 0.27
CA ASP A 521 -5.06 10.64 -0.33
C ASP A 521 -4.16 11.84 -0.03
N ALA A 522 -3.98 12.75 -0.98
CA ALA A 522 -3.22 13.97 -0.70
C ALA A 522 -3.95 14.86 0.31
N VAL A 523 -3.23 15.38 1.30
CA VAL A 523 -3.75 16.40 2.22
C VAL A 523 -3.72 17.74 1.50
N THR A 524 -4.85 18.42 1.54
CA THR A 524 -4.97 19.80 1.09
C THR A 524 -4.46 20.70 2.21
N PRO A 525 -3.28 21.35 2.11
CA PRO A 525 -2.90 22.35 3.10
C PRO A 525 -3.96 23.46 3.15
N PRO A 526 -4.24 24.03 4.33
CA PRO A 526 -5.12 25.18 4.44
C PRO A 526 -4.61 26.28 3.52
N ILE A 527 -5.55 26.98 2.87
CA ILE A 527 -5.21 28.19 2.12
C ILE A 527 -4.71 29.19 3.16
N GLU A 528 -3.40 29.42 3.22
CA GLU A 528 -2.89 30.65 3.80
C GLU A 528 -3.49 31.79 2.96
N LEU A 529 -4.46 32.48 3.54
CA LEU A 529 -4.80 33.82 3.09
C LEU A 529 -3.53 34.62 3.29
N LEU A 530 -2.74 34.79 2.22
CA LEU A 530 -1.67 35.77 2.22
C LEU A 530 -2.28 37.12 2.67
N PRO A 531 -1.61 37.84 3.59
CA PRO A 531 -2.16 39.05 4.20
C PRO A 531 -2.51 40.15 3.18
#